data_AF-A0A0D0B2L2-F1
#
_entry.id   AF-A0A0D0B2L2-F1
#
_cell.length_a   1.000
_cell.length_b   1.000
_cell.length_c   1.000
_cell.angle_alpha   90.00
_cell.angle_beta   90.00
_cell.angle_gamma   90.00
#
_symmetry.space_group_name_H-M   'P 1'
#
loop_
_entity.id
_entity.type
_entity.pdbx_description
1 polymer ?
#
loop_
_entity_poly.entity_id
_entity_poly.type
_entity_poly.pdbx_seq_one_letter_code
_entity_poly.pdbx_strand_id
1 'polypeptide(L)'
;MDVSLLSGAILVASLFSFLAMGVVAVCLWIYYTNYPKDPIAFKILVTFMGTLAILDTVVGGYWAYLWNVTHWGDPTIFAYLPKVFIIETFCFGTACLTNQAFFAWRLWTITKRKNWWLPLFILANGLIQEAVVFWLMNLFNTDPLLIHLGKALPTGYAWLICAILGDASVTIGMVYYLRIKTSKGDMVVNASSRSVLNAIIVRTLQCNVLSLLSQVAMFVMFFLKSNPHVQAYFFFNDFIVVKVYVFSLLLTLNARKRMASKFDTSRTGGTSDNIALSNVQGAIASRNRTRLQLQTDPGVVSIQVHQEIDTDDSWKQDGTNSNYSERKIDYV
;
A
#
# COMPACT_ATOMS: atom_id res chain seq x y z
N MET A 1 12.13 8.49 33.40
CA MET A 1 11.97 8.38 31.93
C MET A 1 13.00 9.28 31.30
N ASP A 2 13.79 8.78 30.36
CA ASP A 2 14.79 9.60 29.68
C ASP A 2 14.08 10.54 28.71
N VAL A 3 13.97 11.82 29.10
CA VAL A 3 13.30 12.88 28.34
C VAL A 3 13.83 12.95 26.91
N SER A 4 15.15 12.81 26.73
CA SER A 4 15.81 12.84 25.43
C SER A 4 15.37 11.73 24.48
N LEU A 5 15.10 10.53 25.02
CA LEU A 5 14.66 9.38 24.20
C LEU A 5 13.24 9.61 23.67
N LEU A 6 12.35 10.13 24.51
CA LEU A 6 10.96 10.36 24.16
C LEU A 6 10.79 11.53 23.17
N SER A 7 11.50 12.64 23.41
CA SER A 7 11.58 13.76 22.48
C SER A 7 12.13 13.36 21.11
N GLY A 8 13.24 12.61 21.10
CA GLY A 8 13.85 12.10 19.88
C GLY A 8 12.94 11.13 19.11
N ALA A 9 12.24 10.24 19.82
CA ALA A 9 11.29 9.31 19.20
C ALA A 9 10.14 10.03 18.48
N ILE A 10 9.55 11.06 19.10
CA ILE A 10 8.47 11.84 18.50
C ILE A 10 8.96 12.66 17.31
N LEU A 11 10.17 13.21 17.37
CA LEU A 11 10.76 13.91 16.24
C LEU A 11 10.94 12.96 15.04
N VAL A 12 11.51 11.78 15.27
CA VAL A 12 11.69 10.76 14.22
C VAL A 12 10.33 10.28 13.69
N ALA A 13 9.36 10.02 14.57
CA ALA A 13 8.00 9.65 14.20
C ALA A 13 7.35 10.71 13.30
N SER A 14 7.48 11.98 13.66
CA SER A 14 6.97 13.11 12.86
C SER A 14 7.62 13.17 11.47
N LEU A 15 8.94 13.00 11.36
CA LEU A 15 9.61 12.96 10.06
C LEU A 15 9.11 11.82 9.17
N PHE A 16 8.96 10.61 9.73
CA PHE A 16 8.37 9.48 9.01
C PHE A 16 6.91 9.75 8.61
N SER A 17 6.18 10.45 9.46
CA SER A 17 4.82 10.91 9.19
C SER A 17 4.74 11.79 7.94
N PHE A 18 5.65 12.78 7.82
CA PHE A 18 5.76 13.63 6.63
C PHE A 18 6.14 12.84 5.38
N LEU A 19 7.07 11.88 5.51
CA LEU A 19 7.45 11.00 4.39
C LEU A 19 6.26 10.14 3.92
N ALA A 20 5.52 9.55 4.87
CA ALA A 20 4.32 8.76 4.58
C ALA A 20 3.22 9.62 3.93
N MET A 21 3.07 10.87 4.36
CA MET A 21 2.17 11.84 3.73
C MET A 21 2.57 12.13 2.28
N GLY A 22 3.87 12.20 1.97
CA GLY A 22 4.37 12.28 0.59
C GLY A 22 3.92 11.10 -0.28
N VAL A 23 4.00 9.87 0.25
CA VAL A 23 3.51 8.67 -0.46
C VAL A 23 2.00 8.72 -0.68
N VAL A 24 1.23 9.18 0.31
CA VAL A 24 -0.21 9.39 0.19
C VAL A 24 -0.53 10.44 -0.88
N ALA A 25 0.22 11.55 -0.93
CA ALA A 25 0.05 12.60 -1.92
C ALA A 25 0.25 12.08 -3.36
N VAL A 26 1.29 11.26 -3.58
CA VAL A 26 1.49 10.58 -4.88
C VAL A 26 0.31 9.68 -5.21
N CYS A 27 -0.21 8.94 -4.23
CA CYS A 27 -1.37 8.07 -4.44
C CYS A 27 -2.66 8.84 -4.74
N LEU A 28 -2.86 10.00 -4.11
CA LEU A 28 -3.96 10.93 -4.42
C LEU A 28 -3.82 11.47 -5.85
N TRP A 29 -2.63 11.91 -6.24
CA TRP A 29 -2.35 12.38 -7.59
C TRP A 29 -2.67 11.33 -8.66
N ILE A 30 -2.20 10.10 -8.44
CA ILE A 30 -2.47 8.95 -9.32
C ILE A 30 -3.99 8.70 -9.42
N TYR A 31 -4.74 8.82 -8.33
CA TYR A 31 -6.18 8.64 -8.33
C TYR A 31 -6.89 9.69 -9.20
N TYR A 32 -6.63 10.97 -8.95
CA TYR A 32 -7.28 12.05 -9.69
C TYR A 32 -6.93 12.06 -11.18
N THR A 33 -5.69 11.71 -11.52
CA THR A 33 -5.24 11.60 -12.91
C THR A 33 -5.91 10.41 -13.62
N ASN A 34 -6.07 9.28 -12.95
CA ASN A 34 -6.55 8.06 -13.60
C ASN A 34 -8.06 7.90 -13.65
N TYR A 35 -8.79 8.54 -12.73
CA TYR A 35 -10.24 8.37 -12.56
C TYR A 35 -11.02 9.69 -12.67
N PRO A 36 -10.92 10.45 -13.78
CA PRO A 36 -11.67 11.70 -13.93
C PRO A 36 -13.19 11.47 -13.97
N LYS A 37 -13.65 10.30 -14.41
CA LYS A 37 -15.06 9.92 -14.57
C LYS A 37 -15.63 9.09 -13.41
N ASP A 38 -14.91 8.97 -12.29
CA ASP A 38 -15.39 8.19 -11.14
C ASP A 38 -16.62 8.84 -10.47
N PRO A 39 -17.48 8.04 -9.81
CA PRO A 39 -18.61 8.56 -9.04
C PRO A 39 -18.17 9.60 -8.03
N ILE A 40 -18.97 10.66 -7.86
CA ILE A 40 -18.70 11.75 -6.92
C ILE A 40 -18.50 11.22 -5.50
N ALA A 41 -19.22 10.16 -5.10
CA ALA A 41 -19.06 9.53 -3.79
C ALA A 41 -17.62 9.06 -3.50
N PHE A 42 -16.92 8.45 -4.48
CA PHE A 42 -15.53 8.03 -4.28
C PHE A 42 -14.57 9.23 -4.27
N LYS A 43 -14.86 10.28 -5.05
CA LYS A 43 -14.09 11.51 -5.01
C LYS A 43 -14.20 12.19 -3.65
N ILE A 44 -15.41 12.30 -3.09
CA ILE A 44 -15.65 12.84 -1.74
C ILE A 44 -14.89 12.00 -0.72
N LEU A 45 -15.01 10.67 -0.77
CA LEU A 45 -14.31 9.75 0.14
C LEU A 45 -12.79 9.94 0.08
N VAL A 46 -12.23 10.03 -1.12
CA VAL A 46 -10.79 10.20 -1.34
C VAL A 46 -10.31 11.58 -0.87
N THR A 47 -11.03 12.66 -1.19
CA THR A 47 -10.71 13.99 -0.67
C THR A 47 -10.77 14.01 0.85
N PHE A 48 -11.82 13.46 1.45
CA PHE A 48 -12.02 13.41 2.90
C PHE A 48 -10.86 12.68 3.60
N MET A 49 -10.50 11.50 3.11
CA MET A 49 -9.33 10.74 3.60
C MET A 49 -8.02 11.51 3.44
N GLY A 50 -7.83 12.17 2.30
CA GLY A 50 -6.65 13.02 2.06
C GLY A 50 -6.58 14.19 3.03
N THR A 51 -7.70 14.87 3.31
CA THR A 51 -7.76 15.97 4.27
C THR A 51 -7.50 15.51 5.70
N LEU A 52 -8.01 14.33 6.09
CA LEU A 52 -7.70 13.73 7.38
C LEU A 52 -6.20 13.45 7.53
N ALA A 53 -5.54 12.86 6.52
CA ALA A 53 -4.10 12.62 6.57
C ALA A 53 -3.28 13.91 6.66
N ILE A 54 -3.70 14.99 5.98
CA ILE A 54 -3.05 16.29 6.08
C ILE A 54 -3.20 16.86 7.50
N LEU A 55 -4.43 16.86 8.03
CA LEU A 55 -4.72 17.35 9.38
C LEU A 55 -3.88 16.61 10.42
N ASP A 56 -3.88 15.29 10.36
CA ASP A 56 -3.10 14.41 11.22
C ASP A 56 -1.58 14.70 11.16
N THR A 57 -1.05 14.94 9.96
CA THR A 57 0.36 15.29 9.76
C THR A 57 0.70 16.66 10.34
N VAL A 58 -0.16 17.66 10.15
CA VAL A 58 0.05 19.03 10.68
C VAL A 58 0.01 19.02 12.22
N VAL A 59 -0.96 18.31 12.79
CA VAL A 59 -1.14 18.16 14.24
C VAL A 59 0.06 17.43 14.85
N GLY A 60 0.51 16.33 14.24
CA GLY A 60 1.71 15.62 14.68
C GLY A 60 2.98 16.47 14.59
N GLY A 61 3.14 17.27 13.52
CA GLY A 61 4.24 18.22 13.40
C GLY A 61 4.23 19.30 14.49
N TYR A 62 3.05 19.82 14.82
CA TYR A 62 2.88 20.78 15.91
C TYR A 62 3.16 20.17 17.29
N TRP A 63 2.76 18.92 17.53
CA TRP A 63 3.12 18.20 18.75
C TRP A 63 4.64 18.06 18.86
N ALA A 64 5.31 17.59 17.81
CA ALA A 64 6.77 17.47 17.79
C ALA A 64 7.45 18.82 18.11
N TYR A 65 6.95 19.92 17.55
CA TYR A 65 7.44 21.28 17.83
C TYR A 65 7.25 21.67 19.30
N LEU A 66 6.06 21.45 19.87
CA LEU A 66 5.75 21.80 21.27
C LEU A 66 6.68 21.12 22.28
N TRP A 67 6.96 19.83 22.06
CA TRP A 67 7.76 19.01 22.99
C TRP A 67 9.27 19.18 22.78
N ASN A 68 9.73 19.41 21.54
CA ASN A 68 11.16 19.51 21.24
C ASN A 68 11.69 20.95 21.28
N VAL A 69 10.87 21.95 20.99
CA VAL A 69 11.31 23.35 20.87
C VAL A 69 10.75 24.18 22.00
N THR A 70 9.42 24.24 22.16
CA THR A 70 8.78 25.17 23.10
C THR A 70 9.05 24.82 24.56
N HIS A 71 9.04 23.53 24.91
CA HIS A 71 9.24 23.04 26.29
C HIS A 71 10.47 22.15 26.40
N TRP A 72 11.53 22.51 25.69
CA TRP A 72 12.78 21.76 25.75
C TRP A 72 13.35 21.75 27.17
N GLY A 73 13.61 20.55 27.71
CA GLY A 73 14.20 20.37 29.03
C GLY A 73 13.21 20.41 30.21
N ASP A 74 11.90 20.60 29.96
CA ASP A 74 10.88 20.52 31.01
C ASP A 74 10.29 19.09 31.08
N PRO A 75 10.60 18.29 32.12
CA PRO A 75 10.06 16.95 32.27
C PRO A 75 8.56 16.93 32.62
N THR A 76 7.99 18.05 33.06
CA THR A 76 6.59 18.13 33.46
C THR A 76 5.64 18.07 32.28
N ILE A 77 6.08 18.46 31.06
CA ILE A 77 5.22 18.42 29.89
C ILE A 77 4.84 16.99 29.47
N PHE A 78 5.68 16.00 29.78
CA PHE A 78 5.38 14.58 29.54
C PHE A 78 4.33 14.03 30.51
N ALA A 79 4.03 14.75 31.60
CA ALA A 79 2.95 14.43 32.52
C ALA A 79 1.57 14.90 32.00
N TYR A 80 1.53 15.65 30.90
CA TYR A 80 0.30 16.15 30.30
C TYR A 80 0.20 15.71 28.84
N LEU A 81 -0.97 15.19 28.45
CA LEU A 81 -1.26 15.02 27.03
C LEU A 81 -1.60 16.39 26.44
N PRO A 82 -0.88 16.85 25.39
CA PRO A 82 -1.20 18.12 24.78
C PRO A 82 -2.55 18.01 24.05
N LYS A 83 -3.30 19.12 23.99
CA LYS A 83 -4.65 19.16 23.37
C LYS A 83 -4.69 18.64 21.93
N VAL A 84 -3.55 18.68 21.24
CA VAL A 84 -3.38 18.14 19.88
C VAL A 84 -3.55 16.63 19.78
N PHE A 85 -3.26 15.88 20.85
CA PHE A 85 -3.50 14.44 20.90
C PHE A 85 -4.98 14.07 20.65
N ILE A 86 -5.91 14.93 21.09
CA ILE A 86 -7.35 14.74 20.90
C ILE A 86 -7.70 14.78 19.41
N ILE A 87 -7.08 15.70 18.66
CA ILE A 87 -7.31 15.88 17.22
C ILE A 87 -6.68 14.72 16.45
N GLU A 88 -5.50 14.25 16.84
CA GLU A 88 -4.87 13.07 16.26
C GLU A 88 -5.70 11.80 16.49
N THR A 89 -6.15 11.57 17.74
CA THR A 89 -7.03 10.44 18.08
C THR A 89 -8.33 10.47 17.28
N PHE A 90 -8.89 11.67 17.03
CA PHE A 90 -10.03 11.86 16.13
C PHE A 90 -9.74 11.43 14.70
N CYS A 91 -8.62 11.91 14.14
CA CYS A 91 -8.21 11.57 12.78
C CYS A 91 -8.02 10.08 12.63
N PHE A 92 -7.46 9.43 13.66
CA PHE A 92 -7.29 7.99 13.68
C PHE A 92 -8.59 7.19 13.74
N GLY A 93 -9.48 7.53 14.69
CA GLY A 93 -10.79 6.88 14.79
C GLY A 93 -11.60 7.01 13.50
N THR A 94 -11.70 8.24 12.98
CA THR A 94 -12.47 8.53 11.77
C THR A 94 -11.89 7.87 10.52
N ALA A 95 -10.55 7.83 10.38
CA ALA A 95 -9.89 7.11 9.29
C ALA A 95 -10.13 5.60 9.40
N CYS A 96 -10.05 5.03 10.61
CA CYS A 96 -10.32 3.62 10.86
C CYS A 96 -11.77 3.24 10.51
N LEU A 97 -12.75 3.98 11.05
CA LEU A 97 -14.18 3.78 10.78
C LEU A 97 -14.49 3.84 9.29
N THR A 98 -13.97 4.86 8.61
CA THR A 98 -14.24 5.07 7.19
C THR A 98 -13.59 3.97 6.34
N ASN A 99 -12.40 3.50 6.72
CA ASN A 99 -11.73 2.38 6.05
C ASN A 99 -12.51 1.06 6.26
N GLN A 100 -12.95 0.78 7.48
CA GLN A 100 -13.80 -0.37 7.80
C GLN A 100 -15.14 -0.32 7.05
N ALA A 101 -15.79 0.85 6.99
CA ALA A 101 -17.03 1.05 6.23
C ALA A 101 -16.83 0.80 4.73
N PHE A 102 -15.73 1.29 4.16
CA PHE A 102 -15.37 1.05 2.75
C PHE A 102 -15.16 -0.44 2.48
N PHE A 103 -14.43 -1.16 3.34
CA PHE A 103 -14.22 -2.59 3.17
C PHE A 103 -15.48 -3.42 3.45
N ALA A 104 -16.32 -3.04 4.41
CA ALA A 104 -17.61 -3.65 4.65
C ALA A 104 -18.52 -3.53 3.43
N TRP A 105 -18.65 -2.33 2.85
CA TRP A 105 -19.39 -2.09 1.61
C TRP A 105 -18.87 -2.95 0.46
N ARG A 106 -17.54 -3.06 0.33
CA ARG A 106 -16.93 -3.88 -0.70
C ARG A 106 -17.22 -5.36 -0.50
N LEU A 107 -17.07 -5.86 0.72
CA LEU A 107 -17.33 -7.25 1.09
C LEU A 107 -18.79 -7.64 0.81
N TRP A 108 -19.71 -6.72 1.12
CA TRP A 108 -21.13 -6.85 0.79
C TRP A 108 -21.39 -6.94 -0.71
N THR A 109 -20.73 -6.07 -1.49
CA THR A 109 -20.83 -6.03 -2.95
C THR A 109 -20.31 -7.33 -3.57
N ILE A 110 -19.14 -7.83 -3.11
CA ILE A 110 -18.56 -9.10 -3.54
C ILE A 110 -19.49 -10.29 -3.23
N THR A 111 -20.22 -10.19 -2.12
CA THR A 111 -21.15 -11.25 -1.66
C THR A 111 -22.50 -11.23 -2.40
N LYS A 112 -22.69 -10.35 -3.39
CA LYS A 112 -24.00 -10.15 -4.06
C LYS A 112 -25.12 -9.89 -3.04
N ARG A 113 -24.82 -9.22 -1.92
CA ARG A 113 -25.78 -8.93 -0.85
C ARG A 113 -26.45 -10.18 -0.24
N LYS A 114 -25.78 -11.33 -0.21
CA LYS A 114 -26.33 -12.53 0.46
C LYS A 114 -25.94 -12.64 1.94
N ASN A 115 -24.78 -12.10 2.34
CA ASN A 115 -24.31 -12.16 3.73
C ASN A 115 -24.28 -10.76 4.33
N TRP A 116 -25.27 -10.45 5.16
CA TRP A 116 -25.44 -9.13 5.78
C TRP A 116 -24.75 -9.05 7.15
N TRP A 117 -24.60 -10.19 7.82
CA TRP A 117 -24.06 -10.28 9.18
C TRP A 117 -22.61 -9.80 9.28
N LEU A 118 -21.74 -10.20 8.34
CA LEU A 118 -20.31 -9.91 8.42
C LEU A 118 -20.00 -8.41 8.18
N PRO A 119 -20.54 -7.74 7.13
CA PRO A 119 -20.35 -6.29 6.98
C PRO A 119 -21.01 -5.46 8.09
N LEU A 120 -22.15 -5.90 8.62
CA LEU A 120 -22.79 -5.24 9.76
C LEU A 120 -21.92 -5.33 11.02
N PHE A 121 -21.32 -6.49 11.27
CA PHE A 121 -20.39 -6.67 12.40
C PHE A 121 -19.16 -5.77 12.27
N ILE A 122 -18.56 -5.69 11.07
CA ILE A 122 -17.41 -4.80 10.83
C ILE A 122 -17.80 -3.33 11.09
N LEU A 123 -18.95 -2.89 10.57
CA LEU A 123 -19.41 -1.52 10.78
C LEU A 123 -19.71 -1.22 12.26
N ALA A 124 -20.33 -2.17 12.97
CA ALA A 124 -20.60 -2.04 14.40
C ALA A 124 -19.30 -1.90 15.21
N ASN A 125 -18.27 -2.68 14.89
CA ASN A 125 -16.96 -2.55 15.54
C ASN A 125 -16.33 -1.17 15.31
N GLY A 126 -16.45 -0.62 14.10
CA GLY A 126 -15.97 0.72 13.80
C GLY A 126 -16.72 1.82 14.57
N LEU A 127 -18.04 1.70 14.68
CA LEU A 127 -18.86 2.65 15.43
C LEU A 127 -18.58 2.61 16.93
N ILE A 128 -18.34 1.42 17.49
CA ILE A 128 -17.93 1.26 18.88
C ILE A 128 -16.58 1.94 19.12
N GLN A 129 -15.62 1.77 18.20
CA GLN A 129 -14.31 2.43 18.28
C GLN A 129 -14.45 3.96 18.26
N GLU A 130 -15.27 4.50 17.36
CA GLU A 130 -15.51 5.94 17.27
C GLU A 130 -16.23 6.50 18.51
N ALA A 131 -17.19 5.74 19.06
CA ALA A 131 -17.87 6.12 20.30
C ALA A 131 -16.88 6.21 21.48
N VAL A 132 -15.91 5.29 21.55
CA VAL A 132 -14.82 5.36 22.55
C VAL A 132 -13.97 6.62 22.35
N VAL A 133 -13.66 6.99 21.10
CA VAL A 133 -12.93 8.23 20.81
C VAL A 133 -13.70 9.44 21.32
N PHE A 134 -15.00 9.58 21.00
CA PHE A 134 -15.82 10.70 21.51
C PHE A 134 -15.90 10.73 23.04
N TRP A 135 -15.99 9.57 23.69
CA TRP A 135 -15.95 9.47 25.14
C TRP A 135 -14.62 9.96 25.71
N LEU A 136 -13.49 9.54 25.11
CA LEU A 136 -12.15 10.04 25.49
C LEU A 136 -12.05 11.55 25.31
N MET A 137 -12.55 12.12 24.21
CA MET A 137 -12.54 13.57 23.99
C MET A 137 -13.27 14.34 25.09
N ASN A 138 -14.44 13.85 25.51
CA ASN A 138 -15.20 14.47 26.57
C ASN A 138 -14.43 14.41 27.90
N LEU A 139 -13.86 13.25 28.21
CA LEU A 139 -13.04 13.05 29.40
C LEU A 139 -11.84 14.01 29.44
N PHE A 140 -11.15 14.21 28.30
CA PHE A 140 -10.01 15.13 28.20
C PHE A 140 -10.40 16.62 28.33
N ASN A 141 -11.63 17.00 27.95
CA ASN A 141 -12.12 18.35 28.15
C ASN A 141 -12.41 18.64 29.64
N THR A 142 -12.81 17.62 30.40
CA THR A 142 -13.09 17.77 31.84
C THR A 142 -11.85 17.63 32.72
N ASP A 143 -10.92 16.72 32.39
CA ASP A 143 -9.73 16.43 33.21
C ASP A 143 -8.49 16.12 32.34
N PRO A 144 -7.54 17.05 32.18
CA PRO A 144 -6.34 16.84 31.35
C PRO A 144 -5.23 16.02 32.03
N LEU A 145 -5.45 15.54 33.26
CA LEU A 145 -4.42 14.93 34.11
C LEU A 145 -4.23 13.44 33.80
N LEU A 146 -2.99 13.05 33.42
CA LEU A 146 -2.61 11.66 33.11
C LEU A 146 -2.90 10.65 34.25
N ILE A 147 -2.93 11.12 35.49
CA ILE A 147 -3.18 10.28 36.68
C ILE A 147 -4.62 9.73 36.66
N HIS A 148 -5.59 10.52 36.21
CA HIS A 148 -6.97 10.06 36.01
C HIS A 148 -7.12 9.24 34.73
N LEU A 149 -6.23 9.43 33.76
CA LEU A 149 -6.15 8.62 32.54
C LEU A 149 -5.73 7.17 32.80
N GLY A 150 -5.10 6.89 33.95
CA GLY A 150 -4.91 5.51 34.44
C GLY A 150 -6.21 4.70 34.48
N LYS A 151 -7.35 5.35 34.75
CA LYS A 151 -8.69 4.74 34.71
C LYS A 151 -9.25 4.59 33.29
N ALA A 152 -8.71 5.31 32.31
CA ALA A 152 -9.09 5.23 30.89
C ALA A 152 -8.25 4.20 30.11
N LEU A 153 -7.17 3.67 30.70
CA LEU A 153 -6.36 2.60 30.10
C LEU A 153 -7.19 1.35 29.74
N PRO A 154 -8.12 0.84 30.58
CA PRO A 154 -8.99 -0.27 30.20
C PRO A 154 -9.80 0.01 28.94
N THR A 155 -10.27 1.25 28.77
CA THR A 155 -11.00 1.68 27.58
C THR A 155 -10.09 1.69 26.34
N GLY A 156 -8.83 2.13 26.49
CA GLY A 156 -7.82 2.04 25.44
C GLY A 156 -7.55 0.59 25.00
N TYR A 157 -7.44 -0.35 25.95
CA TYR A 157 -7.32 -1.78 25.62
C TYR A 157 -8.54 -2.31 24.87
N ALA A 158 -9.74 -1.97 25.32
CA ALA A 158 -10.98 -2.38 24.64
C ALA A 158 -11.03 -1.86 23.20
N TRP A 159 -10.61 -0.61 23.00
CA TRP A 159 -10.54 -0.01 21.67
C TRP A 159 -9.52 -0.69 20.75
N LEU A 160 -8.32 -1.00 21.25
CA LEU A 160 -7.31 -1.74 20.49
C LEU A 160 -7.80 -3.15 20.11
N ILE A 161 -8.49 -3.84 21.02
CA ILE A 161 -9.06 -5.17 20.76
C ILE A 161 -10.16 -5.08 19.69
N CYS A 162 -11.04 -4.08 19.75
CA CYS A 162 -12.06 -3.85 18.73
C CYS A 162 -11.44 -3.55 17.36
N ALA A 163 -10.35 -2.79 17.32
CA ALA A 163 -9.60 -2.53 16.09
C ALA A 163 -9.08 -3.84 15.48
N ILE A 164 -8.40 -4.66 16.29
CA ILE A 164 -7.81 -5.94 15.85
C ILE A 164 -8.92 -6.87 15.35
N LEU A 165 -10.04 -6.93 16.05
CA LEU A 165 -11.18 -7.75 15.69
C LEU A 165 -11.82 -7.28 14.37
N GLY A 166 -11.91 -5.97 14.16
CA GLY A 166 -12.38 -5.35 12.91
C GLY A 166 -11.50 -5.75 11.73
N ASP A 167 -10.19 -5.49 11.83
CA ASP A 167 -9.23 -5.78 10.75
C ASP A 167 -9.09 -7.27 10.48
N ALA A 168 -9.10 -8.11 11.53
CA ALA A 168 -9.11 -9.56 11.38
C ALA A 168 -10.39 -10.04 10.68
N SER A 169 -11.56 -9.49 11.03
CA SER A 169 -12.83 -9.85 10.40
C SER A 169 -12.86 -9.50 8.92
N VAL A 170 -12.35 -8.31 8.56
CA VAL A 170 -12.21 -7.91 7.15
C VAL A 170 -11.25 -8.85 6.42
N THR A 171 -10.10 -9.15 7.02
CA THR A 171 -9.07 -10.03 6.43
C THR A 171 -9.60 -11.45 6.21
N ILE A 172 -10.17 -12.06 7.25
CA ILE A 172 -10.76 -13.41 7.20
C ILE A 172 -11.89 -13.45 6.19
N GLY A 173 -12.80 -12.47 6.21
CA GLY A 173 -13.90 -12.37 5.27
C GLY A 173 -13.38 -12.35 3.82
N MET A 174 -12.40 -11.48 3.56
CA MET A 174 -11.86 -11.30 2.23
C MET A 174 -11.08 -12.54 1.72
N VAL A 175 -10.34 -13.23 2.60
CA VAL A 175 -9.67 -14.52 2.28
C VAL A 175 -10.70 -15.62 2.03
N TYR A 176 -11.70 -15.75 2.88
CA TYR A 176 -12.75 -16.77 2.78
C TYR A 176 -13.46 -16.66 1.43
N TYR A 177 -13.88 -15.45 1.03
CA TYR A 177 -14.53 -15.24 -0.25
C TYR A 177 -13.59 -15.50 -1.43
N LEU A 178 -12.30 -15.13 -1.31
CA LEU A 178 -11.33 -15.41 -2.36
C LEU A 178 -11.15 -16.91 -2.56
N ARG A 179 -11.02 -17.70 -1.49
CA ARG A 179 -10.80 -19.16 -1.57
C ARG A 179 -12.03 -19.90 -2.06
N ILE A 180 -13.19 -19.65 -1.47
CA ILE A 180 -14.41 -20.44 -1.78
C ILE A 180 -15.02 -20.06 -3.13
N LYS A 181 -15.10 -18.76 -3.44
CA LYS A 181 -15.82 -18.29 -4.62
C LYS A 181 -14.98 -18.41 -5.90
N THR A 182 -13.66 -18.36 -5.77
CA THR A 182 -12.74 -18.68 -6.89
C THR A 182 -12.74 -20.18 -7.18
N SER A 183 -12.84 -21.04 -6.15
CA SER A 183 -12.82 -22.50 -6.30
C SER A 183 -14.14 -23.06 -6.87
N LYS A 184 -15.30 -22.53 -6.47
CA LYS A 184 -16.62 -23.07 -6.87
C LYS A 184 -17.15 -22.62 -8.23
N GLY A 185 -16.42 -21.78 -8.98
CA GLY A 185 -16.86 -21.32 -10.32
C GLY A 185 -18.10 -20.41 -10.37
N ASP A 186 -18.75 -20.17 -9.23
CA ASP A 186 -20.08 -19.53 -9.07
C ASP A 186 -20.09 -17.99 -9.22
N MET A 187 -18.92 -17.39 -9.48
CA MET A 187 -18.86 -16.03 -10.00
C MET A 187 -19.15 -16.06 -11.50
N VAL A 188 -20.42 -15.78 -11.88
CA VAL A 188 -20.84 -15.34 -13.23
C VAL A 188 -20.15 -14.00 -13.54
N VAL A 189 -18.86 -14.09 -13.75
CA VAL A 189 -17.94 -13.01 -14.05
C VAL A 189 -16.99 -13.65 -15.06
N ASN A 190 -16.87 -13.06 -16.25
CA ASN A 190 -15.98 -13.57 -17.29
C ASN A 190 -14.58 -13.86 -16.71
N ALA A 191 -13.87 -14.86 -17.23
CA ALA A 191 -12.54 -15.24 -16.75
C ALA A 191 -11.58 -14.04 -16.62
N SER A 192 -11.69 -13.08 -17.55
CA SER A 192 -10.98 -11.79 -17.53
C SER A 192 -11.30 -10.93 -16.30
N SER A 193 -12.57 -10.81 -15.91
CA SER A 193 -12.98 -10.03 -14.73
C SER A 193 -12.69 -10.75 -13.41
N ARG A 194 -12.60 -12.10 -13.38
CA ARG A 194 -12.21 -12.84 -12.16
C ARG A 194 -10.78 -12.55 -11.74
N SER A 195 -9.87 -12.47 -12.70
CA SER A 195 -8.45 -12.24 -12.43
C SER A 195 -8.18 -10.80 -11.98
N VAL A 196 -8.87 -9.80 -12.57
CA VAL A 196 -8.90 -8.43 -12.03
C VAL A 196 -9.36 -8.41 -10.58
N LEU A 197 -10.54 -9.00 -10.30
CA LEU A 197 -11.11 -8.98 -8.97
C LEU A 197 -10.18 -9.66 -7.94
N ASN A 198 -9.60 -10.81 -8.29
CA ASN A 198 -8.65 -11.51 -7.44
C ASN A 198 -7.42 -10.64 -7.13
N ALA A 199 -6.84 -10.00 -8.13
CA ALA A 199 -5.67 -9.15 -7.92
C ALA A 199 -5.99 -7.89 -7.08
N ILE A 200 -7.17 -7.26 -7.24
CA ILE A 200 -7.60 -6.15 -6.36
C ILE A 200 -7.81 -6.69 -4.94
N ILE A 201 -8.40 -7.88 -4.79
CA ILE A 201 -8.62 -8.53 -3.49
C ILE A 201 -7.29 -8.83 -2.79
N VAL A 202 -6.32 -9.39 -3.48
CA VAL A 202 -4.99 -9.70 -2.92
C VAL A 202 -4.26 -8.43 -2.49
N ARG A 203 -4.30 -7.36 -3.30
CA ARG A 203 -3.73 -6.06 -2.91
C ARG A 203 -4.39 -5.49 -1.65
N THR A 204 -5.70 -5.64 -1.56
CA THR A 204 -6.46 -5.21 -0.38
C THR A 204 -6.08 -6.03 0.86
N LEU A 205 -5.94 -7.34 0.72
CA LEU A 205 -5.49 -8.23 1.78
C LEU A 205 -4.09 -7.88 2.28
N GLN A 206 -3.15 -7.63 1.37
CA GLN A 206 -1.79 -7.21 1.73
C GLN A 206 -1.80 -5.94 2.60
N CYS A 207 -2.63 -4.96 2.23
CA CYS A 207 -2.80 -3.73 2.99
C CYS A 207 -3.47 -3.96 4.35
N ASN A 208 -4.56 -4.73 4.41
CA ASN A 208 -5.27 -4.98 5.67
C ASN A 208 -4.45 -5.82 6.66
N VAL A 209 -3.62 -6.74 6.16
CA VAL A 209 -2.68 -7.49 7.00
C VAL A 209 -1.62 -6.55 7.58
N LEU A 210 -1.18 -5.53 6.82
CA LEU A 210 -0.24 -4.53 7.34
C LEU A 210 -0.87 -3.68 8.45
N SER A 211 -2.12 -3.24 8.27
CA SER A 211 -2.89 -2.52 9.31
C SER A 211 -3.10 -3.40 10.55
N LEU A 212 -3.50 -4.66 10.38
CA LEU A 212 -3.67 -5.62 11.47
C LEU A 212 -2.35 -5.82 12.24
N LEU A 213 -1.24 -5.99 11.54
CA LEU A 213 0.08 -6.17 12.14
C LEU A 213 0.48 -4.92 12.96
N SER A 214 0.23 -3.73 12.41
CA SER A 214 0.46 -2.46 13.10
C SER A 214 -0.36 -2.35 14.39
N GLN A 215 -1.64 -2.72 14.37
CA GLN A 215 -2.49 -2.69 15.56
C GLN A 215 -2.10 -3.74 16.60
N VAL A 216 -1.74 -4.95 16.17
CA VAL A 216 -1.24 -6.01 17.08
C VAL A 216 0.06 -5.56 17.73
N ALA A 217 0.98 -4.97 16.95
CA ALA A 217 2.20 -4.40 17.49
C ALA A 217 1.88 -3.31 18.53
N MET A 218 0.97 -2.39 18.22
CA MET A 218 0.51 -1.36 19.16
C MET A 218 -0.06 -1.95 20.46
N PHE A 219 -0.91 -2.98 20.36
CA PHE A 219 -1.45 -3.67 21.54
C PHE A 219 -0.38 -4.33 22.40
N VAL A 220 0.57 -5.04 21.78
CA VAL A 220 1.69 -5.68 22.49
C VAL A 220 2.57 -4.63 23.16
N MET A 221 2.91 -3.55 22.45
CA MET A 221 3.75 -2.47 23.01
C MET A 221 3.05 -1.75 24.17
N PHE A 222 1.73 -1.55 24.07
CA PHE A 222 0.94 -0.94 25.14
C PHE A 222 0.86 -1.84 26.39
N PHE A 223 0.82 -3.17 26.20
CA PHE A 223 0.86 -4.15 27.28
C PHE A 223 2.24 -4.22 27.97
N LEU A 224 3.33 -4.09 27.20
CA LEU A 224 4.73 -4.15 27.68
C LEU A 224 5.22 -2.83 28.33
N LYS A 225 4.31 -2.02 28.89
CA LYS A 225 4.51 -0.67 29.45
C LYS A 225 5.73 -0.49 30.37
N SER A 226 6.28 -1.57 30.93
CA SER A 226 7.44 -1.56 31.83
C SER A 226 8.75 -1.07 31.19
N ASN A 227 8.88 -1.05 29.86
CA ASN A 227 10.13 -0.68 29.19
C ASN A 227 10.05 0.73 28.58
N PRO A 228 10.89 1.70 29.01
CA PRO A 228 10.88 3.06 28.47
C PRO A 228 11.24 3.12 26.98
N HIS A 229 12.06 2.19 26.47
CA HIS A 229 12.32 2.05 25.03
C HIS A 229 11.10 1.62 24.22
N VAL A 230 10.15 0.91 24.84
CA VAL A 230 8.94 0.40 24.18
C VAL A 230 7.90 1.51 23.97
N GLN A 231 7.85 2.51 24.86
CA GLN A 231 6.95 3.66 24.69
C GLN A 231 7.30 4.52 23.47
N ALA A 232 8.58 4.65 23.11
CA ALA A 232 9.00 5.38 21.92
C ALA A 232 8.41 4.80 20.62
N TYR A 233 8.31 3.47 20.51
CA TYR A 233 7.73 2.80 19.35
C TYR A 233 6.22 2.99 19.24
N PHE A 234 5.52 3.22 20.36
CA PHE A 234 4.09 3.51 20.35
C PHE A 234 3.80 4.79 19.56
N PHE A 235 4.51 5.89 19.85
CA PHE A 235 4.36 7.16 19.12
C PHE A 235 4.71 7.01 17.62
N PHE A 236 5.72 6.22 17.30
CA PHE A 236 6.05 5.95 15.89
C PHE A 236 4.88 5.31 15.13
N ASN A 237 4.24 4.31 15.73
CA ASN A 237 3.10 3.64 15.10
C ASN A 237 1.88 4.56 14.99
N ASP A 238 1.61 5.33 16.05
CA ASP A 238 0.48 6.27 16.13
C ASP A 238 0.53 7.33 15.02
N PHE A 239 1.71 7.92 14.80
CA PHE A 239 1.90 8.96 13.78
C PHE A 239 1.81 8.46 12.33
N ILE A 240 1.89 7.14 12.10
CA ILE A 240 1.92 6.53 10.77
C ILE A 240 0.60 5.87 10.40
N VAL A 241 -0.14 5.34 11.36
CA VAL A 241 -1.25 4.42 11.10
C VAL A 241 -2.41 5.06 10.32
N VAL A 242 -2.70 6.36 10.52
CA VAL A 242 -3.68 7.11 9.71
C VAL A 242 -3.28 7.09 8.24
N LYS A 243 -2.01 7.33 7.95
CA LYS A 243 -1.47 7.36 6.58
C LYS A 243 -1.54 5.96 5.96
N VAL A 244 -1.31 4.90 6.76
CA VAL A 244 -1.45 3.52 6.31
C VAL A 244 -2.90 3.22 5.90
N TYR A 245 -3.91 3.69 6.64
CA TYR A 245 -5.30 3.52 6.23
C TYR A 245 -5.64 4.26 4.94
N VAL A 246 -5.27 5.54 4.86
CA VAL A 246 -5.51 6.34 3.65
C VAL A 246 -4.80 5.71 2.44
N PHE A 247 -3.54 5.31 2.61
CA PHE A 247 -2.77 4.63 1.59
C PHE A 247 -3.42 3.31 1.16
N SER A 248 -3.88 2.49 2.10
CA SER A 248 -4.54 1.21 1.83
C SER A 248 -5.83 1.36 1.02
N LEU A 249 -6.63 2.38 1.36
CA LEU A 249 -7.85 2.73 0.63
C LEU A 249 -7.51 3.22 -0.78
N LEU A 250 -6.54 4.13 -0.92
CA LEU A 250 -6.12 4.65 -2.22
C LEU A 250 -5.51 3.58 -3.11
N LEU A 251 -4.66 2.70 -2.57
CA LEU A 251 -4.05 1.61 -3.32
C LEU A 251 -5.13 0.67 -3.87
N THR A 252 -6.14 0.40 -3.05
CA THR A 252 -7.31 -0.40 -3.42
C THR A 252 -8.10 0.23 -4.57
N LEU A 253 -8.37 1.54 -4.52
CA LEU A 253 -9.06 2.26 -5.58
C LEU A 253 -8.21 2.35 -6.86
N ASN A 254 -6.91 2.61 -6.70
CA ASN A 254 -5.95 2.78 -7.78
C ASN A 254 -5.66 1.47 -8.54
N ALA A 255 -5.82 0.33 -7.89
CA ALA A 255 -5.65 -0.99 -8.50
C ALA A 255 -6.63 -1.29 -9.65
N ARG A 256 -7.82 -0.67 -9.69
CA ARG A 256 -8.88 -0.99 -10.67
C ARG A 256 -8.44 -0.83 -12.13
N LYS A 257 -7.81 0.31 -12.48
CA LYS A 257 -7.38 0.64 -13.85
C LYS A 257 -6.10 -0.07 -14.26
N ARG A 258 -5.10 -0.14 -13.36
CA ARG A 258 -3.84 -0.87 -13.64
C ARG A 258 -4.08 -2.34 -13.99
N MET A 259 -5.15 -2.92 -13.46
CA MET A 259 -5.52 -4.28 -13.79
C MET A 259 -6.32 -4.31 -15.08
N ALA A 260 -7.33 -3.46 -15.27
CA ALA A 260 -8.07 -3.36 -16.53
C ALA A 260 -7.12 -3.24 -17.75
N SER A 261 -6.11 -2.37 -17.68
CA SER A 261 -5.13 -2.19 -18.76
C SER A 261 -4.25 -3.43 -18.99
N LYS A 262 -3.83 -4.13 -17.93
CA LYS A 262 -3.04 -5.37 -18.07
C LYS A 262 -3.84 -6.46 -18.78
N PHE A 263 -5.15 -6.56 -18.52
CA PHE A 263 -6.02 -7.53 -19.22
C PHE A 263 -6.32 -7.13 -20.66
N ASP A 264 -6.46 -5.84 -20.96
CA ASP A 264 -6.63 -5.39 -22.34
C ASP A 264 -5.38 -5.76 -23.16
N THR A 265 -4.17 -5.53 -22.64
CA THR A 265 -2.92 -6.00 -23.27
C THR A 265 -2.88 -7.52 -23.44
N SER A 266 -3.41 -8.30 -22.48
CA SER A 266 -3.51 -9.76 -22.61
C SER A 266 -4.58 -10.21 -23.63
N ARG A 267 -5.60 -9.40 -23.92
CA ARG A 267 -6.64 -9.69 -24.93
C ARG A 267 -6.23 -9.25 -26.34
N THR A 268 -5.47 -8.17 -26.47
CA THR A 268 -4.88 -7.76 -27.76
C THR A 268 -3.56 -8.47 -28.07
N GLY A 269 -2.96 -9.18 -27.11
CA GLY A 269 -1.81 -10.06 -27.29
C GLY A 269 -2.16 -11.49 -27.67
N GLY A 270 -3.17 -11.68 -28.53
CA GLY A 270 -3.50 -12.96 -29.17
C GLY A 270 -2.60 -13.30 -30.36
N THR A 271 -1.59 -12.49 -30.64
CA THR A 271 -0.42 -12.82 -31.46
C THR A 271 0.76 -13.05 -30.52
N SER A 272 0.62 -14.03 -29.62
CA SER A 272 1.79 -14.58 -28.95
C SER A 272 2.56 -15.37 -29.99
N ASP A 273 3.54 -14.71 -30.60
CA ASP A 273 4.74 -15.32 -31.13
C ASP A 273 5.36 -16.15 -30.00
N ASN A 274 4.87 -17.38 -29.87
CA ASN A 274 5.63 -18.43 -29.24
C ASN A 274 6.85 -18.63 -30.15
N ILE A 275 7.97 -17.99 -29.82
CA ILE A 275 9.27 -18.49 -30.23
C ILE A 275 9.46 -19.80 -29.46
N ALA A 276 8.76 -20.83 -29.95
CA ALA A 276 9.00 -22.20 -29.59
C ALA A 276 10.38 -22.54 -30.15
N LEU A 277 11.31 -22.87 -29.25
CA LEU A 277 12.65 -23.36 -29.60
C LEU A 277 12.61 -24.61 -30.52
N SER A 278 11.45 -25.24 -30.69
CA SER A 278 11.21 -26.32 -31.65
C SER A 278 11.25 -25.88 -33.12
N ASN A 279 11.00 -24.60 -33.42
CA ASN A 279 10.98 -24.10 -34.80
C ASN A 279 12.38 -23.76 -35.34
N VAL A 280 13.37 -23.61 -34.45
CA VAL A 280 14.78 -23.40 -34.86
C VAL A 280 15.39 -24.70 -35.41
N GLN A 281 14.94 -25.87 -34.94
CA GLN A 281 15.38 -27.17 -35.47
C GLN A 281 14.77 -27.51 -36.84
N GLY A 282 13.59 -26.97 -37.17
CA GLY A 282 12.98 -27.14 -38.50
C GLY A 282 13.58 -26.22 -39.58
N ALA A 283 14.06 -25.03 -39.20
CA ALA A 283 14.60 -24.04 -40.14
C ALA A 283 16.00 -24.38 -40.68
N ILE A 284 16.77 -25.23 -39.99
CA ILE A 284 18.09 -25.70 -40.46
C ILE A 284 17.93 -26.83 -41.50
N ALA A 285 16.84 -27.61 -41.42
CA ALA A 285 16.62 -28.75 -42.31
C ALA A 285 15.99 -28.39 -43.68
N SER A 286 15.33 -27.22 -43.82
CA SER A 286 14.65 -26.86 -45.08
C SER A 286 15.47 -26.00 -46.04
N ARG A 287 16.73 -25.65 -45.69
CA ARG A 287 17.58 -24.73 -46.47
C ARG A 287 18.01 -25.26 -47.86
N ASN A 288 17.60 -26.48 -48.26
CA ASN A 288 18.00 -27.10 -49.52
C ASN A 288 16.91 -27.27 -50.59
N ARG A 289 15.68 -26.79 -50.39
CA ARG A 289 14.68 -26.76 -51.48
C ARG A 289 13.76 -25.56 -51.31
N THR A 290 13.88 -24.56 -52.18
CA THR A 290 12.95 -24.38 -53.32
C THR A 290 13.23 -23.04 -54.00
N ARG A 291 13.27 -23.13 -55.33
CA ARG A 291 13.49 -22.11 -56.35
C ARG A 291 12.21 -21.27 -56.54
N LEU A 292 12.37 -19.95 -56.61
CA LEU A 292 11.54 -18.94 -57.31
C LEU A 292 10.02 -19.18 -57.44
N GLN A 293 9.23 -18.26 -56.88
CA GLN A 293 8.23 -17.49 -57.64
C GLN A 293 7.88 -16.20 -56.90
N LEU A 294 8.22 -15.07 -57.52
CA LEU A 294 7.83 -13.72 -57.09
C LEU A 294 6.41 -13.48 -57.60
N GLN A 295 5.44 -13.34 -56.71
CA GLN A 295 4.12 -12.82 -57.04
C GLN A 295 3.93 -11.49 -56.31
N THR A 296 3.92 -10.43 -57.11
CA THR A 296 3.70 -9.05 -56.71
C THR A 296 2.19 -8.81 -56.62
N ASP A 297 1.72 -8.31 -55.47
CA ASP A 297 0.42 -7.62 -55.39
C ASP A 297 0.58 -6.34 -54.57
N PRO A 298 -0.07 -5.22 -54.95
CA PRO A 298 0.27 -3.89 -54.49
C PRO A 298 -0.55 -3.48 -53.27
N GLY A 299 0.11 -3.30 -52.13
CA GLY A 299 -0.49 -2.72 -50.94
C GLY A 299 0.52 -2.60 -49.81
N VAL A 300 0.43 -1.50 -49.05
CA VAL A 300 1.20 -1.20 -47.82
C VAL A 300 2.62 -0.67 -48.07
N VAL A 301 2.78 0.65 -47.89
CA VAL A 301 4.09 1.25 -47.64
C VAL A 301 4.50 0.89 -46.22
N SER A 302 5.29 -0.17 -46.07
CA SER A 302 6.00 -0.47 -44.83
C SER A 302 7.32 0.30 -44.83
N ILE A 303 7.41 1.31 -43.97
CA ILE A 303 8.70 1.96 -43.68
C ILE A 303 9.46 1.00 -42.76
N GLN A 304 10.33 0.18 -43.34
CA GLN A 304 11.31 -0.58 -42.57
C GLN A 304 12.49 0.35 -42.23
N VAL A 305 12.57 0.76 -40.97
CA VAL A 305 13.78 1.37 -40.42
C VAL A 305 14.80 0.25 -40.22
N HIS A 306 15.79 0.18 -41.11
CA HIS A 306 16.97 -0.66 -40.90
C HIS A 306 17.84 0.02 -39.83
N GLN A 307 17.89 -0.56 -38.64
CA GLN A 307 18.91 -0.21 -37.66
C GLN A 307 20.03 -1.25 -37.82
N GLU A 308 21.07 -0.87 -38.54
CA GLU A 308 22.29 -1.65 -38.67
C GLU A 308 23.07 -1.51 -37.35
N ILE A 309 23.10 -2.57 -36.55
CA ILE A 309 24.00 -2.67 -35.40
C ILE A 309 25.18 -3.48 -35.89
N ASP A 310 26.21 -2.76 -36.35
CA ASP A 310 27.48 -3.36 -36.70
C ASP A 310 28.11 -3.89 -35.41
N THR A 311 28.09 -5.21 -35.25
CA THR A 311 28.72 -5.88 -34.12
C THR A 311 29.93 -6.59 -34.72
N ASP A 312 31.10 -5.94 -34.63
CA ASP A 312 32.38 -6.54 -35.01
C ASP A 312 32.67 -7.76 -34.12
N ASP A 313 32.22 -8.93 -34.57
CA ASP A 313 32.60 -10.24 -34.06
C ASP A 313 33.96 -10.62 -34.66
N SER A 314 35.05 -10.13 -34.07
CA SER A 314 36.39 -10.51 -34.52
C SER A 314 37.36 -10.83 -33.39
N TRP A 315 36.96 -11.62 -32.39
CA TRP A 315 37.94 -12.25 -31.49
C TRP A 315 37.49 -13.61 -30.95
N LYS A 316 37.45 -14.66 -31.79
CA LYS A 316 37.73 -16.05 -31.39
C LYS A 316 38.28 -16.87 -32.56
N GLN A 317 39.23 -17.76 -32.21
CA GLN A 317 40.00 -18.74 -32.99
C GLN A 317 41.35 -18.21 -33.53
N ASP A 318 42.49 -18.90 -33.40
CA ASP A 318 42.83 -20.20 -32.80
C ASP A 318 44.38 -20.31 -32.73
N GLY A 319 44.90 -21.18 -31.87
CA GLY A 319 45.99 -22.10 -32.26
C GLY A 319 47.46 -21.65 -32.19
N THR A 320 48.18 -22.29 -31.25
CA THR A 320 49.51 -22.93 -31.42
C THR A 320 50.79 -22.10 -31.71
N ASN A 321 51.72 -22.16 -30.75
CA ASN A 321 53.19 -22.25 -30.83
C ASN A 321 53.91 -21.70 -32.10
N SER A 322 54.79 -20.72 -31.91
CA SER A 322 56.25 -20.94 -31.84
C SER A 322 57.07 -19.63 -31.93
N ASN A 323 58.07 -19.53 -31.05
CA ASN A 323 59.43 -19.07 -31.29
C ASN A 323 59.76 -17.68 -31.89
N TYR A 324 60.56 -16.97 -31.09
CA TYR A 324 61.73 -16.14 -31.43
C TYR A 324 61.57 -14.73 -32.01
N SER A 325 62.19 -13.82 -31.23
CA SER A 325 63.19 -12.81 -31.62
C SER A 325 62.79 -11.34 -31.51
N GLU A 326 63.71 -10.65 -30.84
CA GLU A 326 63.78 -9.23 -30.54
C GLU A 326 63.73 -8.34 -31.79
N ARG A 327 63.16 -7.14 -31.68
CA ARG A 327 63.80 -5.87 -32.10
C ARG A 327 63.02 -4.61 -31.68
N LYS A 328 63.64 -3.92 -30.74
CA LYS A 328 63.82 -2.47 -30.49
C LYS A 328 63.45 -1.44 -31.58
N ILE A 329 63.20 -0.19 -31.10
CA ILE A 329 63.36 1.17 -31.72
C ILE A 329 62.13 1.70 -32.49
N ASP A 330 61.72 2.97 -32.44
CA ASP A 330 61.84 4.15 -31.55
C ASP A 330 60.76 5.14 -32.04
N TYR A 331 60.39 6.10 -31.20
CA TYR A 331 59.44 7.17 -31.52
C TYR A 331 60.07 8.26 -32.39
N VAL A 332 59.30 8.80 -33.33
CA VAL A 332 59.46 10.16 -33.89
C VAL A 332 58.30 11.00 -33.39
#